data_AF-A0A5E4XLP5-F1
#
_entry.id   AF-A0A5E4XLP5-F1
#
_cell.length_a   1.000
_cell.length_b   1.000
_cell.length_c   1.000
_cell.angle_alpha   90.00
_cell.angle_beta   90.00
_cell.angle_gamma   90.00
#
_symmetry.space_group_name_H-M   'P 1'
#
loop_
_entity.id
_entity.type
_entity.pdbx_description
1 polymer ?
#
loop_
_entity_poly.entity_id
_entity_poly.type
_entity_poly.pdbx_seq_one_letter_code
_entity_poly.pdbx_strand_id
1 'polypeptide(L)'
;MHGFARLKNDAPPRVIFIEELSELIGKAPTTIRTCATNAKYLHLIPRPFKMPNSRRLCWWESDVLAWINASQELPLPTARRPRGRPTKAQQVAWQRQAMESRSLPQGAR
;
A
#
# COMPACT_ATOMS: atom_id res chain seq x y z
N MET A 1 -7.57 -30.29 -8.80
CA MET A 1 -8.35 -29.03 -8.90
C MET A 1 -8.65 -28.57 -7.47
N HIS A 2 -7.75 -27.80 -6.84
CA HIS A 2 -7.98 -27.33 -5.48
C HIS A 2 -8.91 -26.12 -5.54
N GLY A 3 -10.20 -26.34 -5.26
CA GLY A 3 -11.18 -25.28 -5.14
C GLY A 3 -10.91 -24.48 -3.87
N PHE A 4 -10.50 -23.22 -4.03
CA PHE A 4 -10.44 -22.27 -2.92
C PHE A 4 -11.88 -21.93 -2.52
N ALA A 5 -12.39 -22.60 -1.49
CA ALA A 5 -13.66 -22.24 -0.87
C ALA A 5 -13.53 -20.84 -0.26
N ARG A 6 -14.01 -19.84 -0.99
CA ARG A 6 -14.20 -18.48 -0.47
C ARG A 6 -15.28 -18.58 0.61
N LEU A 7 -14.86 -18.61 1.88
CA LEU A 7 -15.76 -18.46 3.02
C LEU A 7 -16.52 -17.13 2.83
N LYS A 8 -17.76 -17.21 2.35
CA LYS A 8 -18.71 -16.11 2.41
C LYS A 8 -19.06 -15.97 3.89
N ASN A 9 -18.48 -14.97 4.55
CA ASN A 9 -18.95 -14.52 5.84
C ASN A 9 -20.41 -14.07 5.64
N ASP A 10 -21.36 -14.86 6.12
CA ASP A 10 -22.81 -14.59 6.12
C ASP A 10 -23.19 -13.56 7.21
N ALA A 11 -22.22 -12.77 7.67
CA ALA A 11 -22.47 -11.76 8.69
C ALA A 11 -23.39 -10.66 8.11
N PRO A 12 -24.39 -10.19 8.87
CA PRO A 12 -25.22 -9.09 8.42
C PRO A 12 -24.35 -7.88 8.09
N PRO A 13 -24.70 -7.10 7.05
CA PRO A 13 -23.87 -5.99 6.59
C PRO A 13 -23.78 -4.94 7.71
N ARG A 14 -22.61 -4.91 8.37
CA ARG A 14 -22.33 -3.99 9.46
C ARG A 14 -21.80 -2.68 8.90
N VAL A 15 -22.39 -1.59 9.37
CA VAL A 15 -21.93 -0.23 9.09
C VAL A 15 -21.00 0.21 10.20
N ILE A 16 -19.84 0.74 9.82
CA ILE A 16 -18.86 1.32 10.76
C ILE A 16 -18.69 2.81 10.50
N PHE A 17 -18.32 3.53 11.56
CA PHE A 17 -18.04 4.97 11.51
C PHE A 17 -16.53 5.26 11.53
N ILE A 18 -16.19 6.56 11.60
CA ILE A 18 -14.81 7.04 11.55
C ILE A 18 -13.98 6.48 12.71
N GLU A 19 -14.56 6.39 13.89
CA GLU A 19 -13.92 5.88 15.11
C GLU A 19 -13.49 4.40 14.96
N GLU A 20 -14.42 3.53 14.53
CA GLU A 20 -14.13 2.12 14.26
C GLU A 20 -13.17 1.95 13.06
N LEU A 21 -13.33 2.75 12.01
CA LEU A 21 -12.42 2.73 10.86
C LEU A 21 -10.98 3.13 11.25
N SER A 22 -10.86 4.09 12.17
CA SER A 22 -9.58 4.53 12.74
C SER A 22 -8.86 3.38 13.44
N GLU A 23 -9.59 2.57 14.21
CA GLU A 23 -9.06 1.38 14.89
C GLU A 23 -8.61 0.30 13.89
N LEU A 24 -9.39 0.06 12.84
CA LEU A 24 -9.06 -0.96 11.82
C LEU A 24 -7.86 -0.58 10.94
N ILE A 25 -7.74 0.68 10.54
CA ILE A 25 -6.65 1.16 9.67
C ILE A 25 -5.41 1.57 10.49
N GLY A 26 -5.57 1.84 11.79
CA GLY A 26 -4.51 2.35 12.66
C GLY A 26 -4.15 3.81 12.36
N LYS A 27 -5.13 4.64 11.97
CA LYS A 27 -4.94 6.08 11.67
C LYS A 27 -5.88 6.90 12.51
N ALA A 28 -5.43 8.07 12.98
CA ALA A 28 -6.26 8.94 13.81
C ALA A 28 -7.59 9.34 13.12
N PRO A 29 -8.70 9.50 13.87
CA PRO A 29 -10.00 9.87 13.30
C PRO A 29 -9.98 11.18 12.50
N THR A 30 -9.17 12.15 12.93
CA THR A 30 -8.97 13.43 12.23
C THR A 30 -8.29 13.26 10.87
N THR A 31 -7.34 12.33 10.78
CA THR A 31 -6.70 11.96 9.51
C THR A 31 -7.70 11.29 8.58
N ILE A 32 -8.50 10.34 9.08
CA ILE A 32 -9.55 9.69 8.29
C ILE A 32 -10.54 10.72 7.72
N ARG A 33 -10.99 11.69 8.53
CA ARG A 33 -11.85 12.79 8.07
C ARG A 33 -11.21 13.58 6.93
N THR A 34 -9.93 13.87 7.04
CA THR A 34 -9.17 14.62 6.03
C THR A 34 -9.02 13.83 4.74
N CYS A 35 -8.76 12.52 4.86
CA CYS A 35 -8.69 11.60 3.72
C CYS A 35 -10.04 11.47 2.99
N ALA A 36 -11.15 11.52 3.73
CA ALA A 36 -12.49 11.39 3.17
C ALA A 36 -13.01 12.66 2.49
N THR A 37 -12.52 13.85 2.87
CA THR A 37 -12.96 15.12 2.26
C THR A 37 -12.06 15.59 1.13
N ASN A 38 -10.76 15.28 1.18
CA ASN A 38 -9.81 15.73 0.18
C ASN A 38 -9.65 14.70 -0.95
N ALA A 39 -10.03 15.08 -2.17
CA ALA A 39 -9.94 14.24 -3.36
C ALA A 39 -8.53 13.64 -3.59
N LYS A 40 -7.48 14.36 -3.18
CA LYS A 40 -6.09 13.90 -3.28
C LYS A 40 -5.84 12.63 -2.46
N TYR A 41 -6.52 12.44 -1.35
CA TYR A 41 -6.26 11.37 -0.37
C TYR A 41 -7.34 10.30 -0.33
N LEU A 42 -8.37 10.40 -1.19
CA LEU A 42 -9.47 9.42 -1.25
C LEU A 42 -8.99 8.00 -1.56
N HIS A 43 -7.85 7.85 -2.25
CA HIS A 43 -7.25 6.54 -2.54
C HIS A 43 -6.57 5.87 -1.33
N LEU A 44 -6.41 6.60 -0.22
CA LEU A 44 -5.74 6.11 1.00
C LEU A 44 -6.71 5.47 1.99
N ILE A 45 -8.02 5.57 1.74
CA ILE A 45 -9.06 4.99 2.59
C ILE A 45 -10.13 4.32 1.71
N PRO A 46 -10.92 3.38 2.24
CA PRO A 46 -12.07 2.84 1.52
C PRO A 46 -13.08 3.95 1.20
N ARG A 47 -13.86 3.76 0.13
CA ARG A 47 -14.82 4.76 -0.35
C ARG A 47 -15.89 5.03 0.72
N PRO A 48 -16.04 6.29 1.19
CA PRO A 48 -17.11 6.63 2.13
C PRO A 48 -18.46 6.70 1.42
N PHE A 49 -19.54 6.37 2.13
CA PHE A 49 -20.90 6.73 1.75
C PHE A 49 -21.57 7.56 2.85
N LYS A 50 -22.69 8.19 2.50
CA LYS A 50 -23.53 8.95 3.43
C LYS A 50 -24.85 8.23 3.59
N MET A 51 -25.26 8.03 4.84
CA MET A 51 -26.57 7.47 5.13
C MET A 51 -27.66 8.55 4.93
N PRO A 52 -28.81 8.23 4.33
CA PRO A 52 -29.93 9.16 4.27
C PRO A 52 -30.30 9.61 5.68
N ASN A 53 -30.50 10.92 5.87
CA ASN A 53 -30.77 11.58 7.15
C ASN A 53 -29.60 11.67 8.14
N SER A 54 -28.41 11.16 7.81
CA SER A 54 -27.22 11.31 8.65
C SER A 54 -26.18 12.21 8.02
N ARG A 55 -25.55 13.04 8.86
CA ARG A 55 -24.40 13.87 8.47
C ARG A 55 -23.07 13.13 8.62
N ARG A 56 -23.08 11.92 9.18
CA ARG A 56 -21.86 11.14 9.45
C ARG A 56 -21.43 10.38 8.19
N LEU A 57 -20.12 10.27 8.00
CA LEU A 57 -19.53 9.38 7.00
C LEU A 57 -19.52 7.96 7.55
N CYS A 58 -19.90 7.01 6.70
CA CYS A 58 -19.97 5.61 7.05
C CYS A 58 -19.37 4.72 5.96
N TRP A 59 -18.98 3.52 6.39
CA TRP A 59 -18.40 2.48 5.54
C TRP A 59 -19.04 1.13 5.85
N TRP A 60 -19.03 0.25 4.86
CA TRP A 60 -19.38 -1.14 5.05
C TRP A 60 -18.16 -1.87 5.59
N GLU A 61 -18.32 -2.58 6.70
CA GLU A 61 -17.25 -3.36 7.31
C GLU A 61 -16.65 -4.35 6.30
N SER A 62 -17.50 -5.00 5.50
CA SER A 62 -17.09 -5.93 4.44
C SER A 62 -16.18 -5.29 3.40
N ASP A 63 -16.49 -4.07 2.94
CA ASP A 63 -15.69 -3.35 1.95
C ASP A 63 -14.35 -2.90 2.55
N VAL A 64 -14.36 -2.48 3.82
CA VAL A 64 -13.15 -2.07 4.54
C VAL A 64 -12.22 -3.26 4.70
N LEU A 65 -12.73 -4.41 5.15
CA LEU A 65 -11.95 -5.64 5.27
C LEU A 65 -11.44 -6.13 3.92
N ALA A 66 -12.27 -6.09 2.87
CA ALA A 66 -11.86 -6.43 1.52
C ALA A 66 -10.76 -5.49 1.00
N TRP A 67 -10.86 -4.19 1.30
CA TRP A 67 -9.86 -3.19 0.94
C TRP A 67 -8.53 -3.39 1.69
N ILE A 68 -8.59 -3.72 2.98
CA ILE A 68 -7.42 -4.06 3.79
C ILE A 68 -6.74 -5.31 3.21
N ASN A 69 -7.51 -6.36 2.94
CA ASN A 69 -6.99 -7.60 2.36
C ASN A 69 -6.36 -7.36 0.98
N ALA A 70 -7.03 -6.61 0.10
CA ALA A 70 -6.51 -6.26 -1.21
C ALA A 70 -5.24 -5.38 -1.14
N SER A 71 -5.11 -4.54 -0.10
CA SER A 71 -3.91 -3.75 0.15
C SER A 71 -2.75 -4.59 0.70
N GLN A 72 -3.05 -5.71 1.37
CA GLN A 72 -2.06 -6.69 1.83
C GLN A 72 -1.62 -7.65 0.71
N GLU A 73 -2.51 -7.97 -0.23
CA GLU A 73 -2.27 -8.88 -1.36
C GLU A 73 -1.45 -8.26 -2.51
N LEU A 74 -0.56 -7.31 -2.21
CA LEU A 74 0.50 -6.90 -3.12
C LEU A 74 1.79 -7.67 -2.79
N PRO A 75 2.09 -8.81 -3.43
CA PRO A 75 3.46 -9.29 -3.50
C PRO A 75 4.31 -8.23 -4.24
N LEU A 76 5.38 -7.76 -3.60
CA LEU A 76 6.34 -6.77 -4.08
C LEU A 76 6.89 -7.14 -5.49
N PRO A 77 7.16 -6.14 -6.36
CA PRO A 77 8.55 -5.93 -6.75
C PRO A 77 8.86 -4.46 -7.13
N THR A 78 9.63 -3.77 -6.30
CA THR A 78 10.93 -3.21 -6.70
C THR A 78 11.46 -2.40 -5.52
N ALA A 79 12.67 -2.74 -5.08
CA ALA A 79 13.47 -1.87 -4.22
C ALA A 79 13.37 -0.45 -4.78
N ARG A 80 12.74 0.46 -4.03
CA ARG A 80 12.79 1.87 -4.38
C ARG A 80 14.25 2.26 -4.27
N ARG A 81 14.93 2.40 -5.40
CA ARG A 81 16.30 2.93 -5.44
C ARG A 81 16.28 4.20 -4.59
N PRO A 82 17.13 4.32 -3.56
CA PRO A 82 17.16 5.52 -2.74
C PRO A 82 17.35 6.71 -3.67
N ARG A 83 16.39 7.63 -3.66
CA ARG A 83 16.46 8.85 -4.46
C ARG A 83 17.48 9.76 -3.80
N GLY A 84 18.66 9.88 -4.38
CA GLY A 84 19.76 10.68 -3.84
C GLY A 84 21.09 10.36 -4.49
N ARG A 85 22.11 11.17 -4.18
CA ARG A 85 23.49 10.96 -4.58
C ARG A 85 23.93 9.55 -4.13
N PRO A 86 24.55 8.73 -5.00
CA PRO A 86 25.06 7.42 -4.63
C PRO A 86 25.92 7.51 -3.37
N THR A 87 25.72 6.59 -2.44
CA THR A 87 26.50 6.54 -1.20
C THR A 87 27.97 6.31 -1.55
N LYS A 88 28.91 6.89 -0.79
CA LYS A 88 30.37 6.77 -1.05
C LYS A 88 30.82 5.31 -1.23
N ALA A 89 30.19 4.37 -0.53
CA ALA A 89 30.42 2.93 -0.68
C ALA A 89 30.05 2.39 -2.07
N GLN A 90 28.93 2.83 -2.65
CA GLN A 90 28.53 2.44 -4.01
C GLN A 90 29.46 3.05 -5.07
N GLN A 91 29.95 4.27 -4.84
CA GLN A 91 30.92 4.89 -5.75
C GLN A 91 32.24 4.12 -5.79
N VAL A 92 32.75 3.66 -4.64
CA VAL A 92 33.95 2.82 -4.58
C VAL A 92 33.72 1.46 -5.26
N ALA A 93 32.55 0.85 -5.10
CA ALA A 93 32.22 -0.41 -5.76
C ALA A 93 32.20 -0.27 -7.29
N TRP A 94 31.61 0.81 -7.83
CA TRP A 94 31.65 1.09 -9.27
C TRP A 94 33.05 1.37 -9.79
N GLN A 95 33.88 2.10 -9.04
CA GLN A 95 35.28 2.34 -9.43
C GLN A 95 36.07 1.04 -9.49
N ARG A 96 35.89 0.13 -8.52
CA ARG A 96 36.52 -1.20 -8.53
C ARG A 96 36.10 -2.01 -9.76
N GLN A 97 34.81 -2.06 -10.06
CA GLN A 97 34.31 -2.77 -11.25
C GLN A 97 34.81 -2.15 -12.57
N ALA A 98 34.90 -0.81 -12.65
CA ALA A 98 35.42 -0.14 -13.84
C ALA A 98 36.91 -0.38 -14.06
N MET A 99 37.70 -0.53 -12.98
CA MET A 99 39.10 -0.93 -13.06
C MET A 99 39.23 -2.39 -13.49
N GLU A 100 38.43 -3.29 -12.92
CA GLU A 100 38.39 -4.72 -13.29
C GLU A 100 38.04 -4.92 -14.77
N SER A 101 37.01 -4.23 -15.29
CA SER A 101 36.62 -4.30 -16.70
C SER A 101 37.68 -3.75 -17.66
N ARG A 102 38.54 -2.84 -17.18
CA ARG A 102 39.64 -2.28 -17.98
C ARG A 102 40.87 -3.19 -17.99
N SER A 103 40.92 -4.17 -17.09
CA SER A 103 42.03 -5.10 -16.91
C SER A 103 41.85 -6.45 -17.59
N LEU A 104 40.75 -6.68 -18.32
CA LEU A 104 40.62 -7.83 -19.22
C LEU A 104 41.32 -7.51 -20.56
N PRO A 105 42.51 -8.07 -20.85
CA PRO A 105 43.00 -8.09 -22.21
C PRO A 105 42.03 -8.93 -23.04
N GLN A 106 41.47 -8.30 -24.06
CA GLN A 106 40.73 -8.95 -25.13
C GLN A 106 41.70 -9.88 -25.87
N GLY A 107 41.87 -11.08 -25.31
CA GLY A 107 42.69 -12.15 -25.84
C GLY A 107 41.96 -12.83 -27.00
N ALA A 108 42.53 -12.65 -28.18
CA ALA A 108 42.18 -13.30 -29.42
C ALA A 108 42.10 -14.83 -29.29
N ARG A 109 41.06 -15.43 -29.88
CA ARG A 109 41.23 -16.43 -30.95
C ARG A 109 39.91 -16.69 -31.69
#